data_AF-A0A2A2EPN4-F1
#
_entry.id   AF-A0A2A2EPN4-F1
#
_cell.length_a   1.000
_cell.length_b   1.000
_cell.length_c   1.000
_cell.angle_alpha   90.00
_cell.angle_beta   90.00
_cell.angle_gamma   90.00
#
_symmetry.space_group_name_H-M   'P 1'
#
loop_
_entity.id
_entity.type
_entity.pdbx_description
1 polymer ?
#
loop_
_entity_poly.entity_id
_entity_poly.type
_entity_poly.pdbx_seq_one_letter_code
_entity_poly.pdbx_strand_id
1 'polypeptide(L)'
;MKKQCHLPKAQAGFTLIEALVALLVLSIGMLGVAVMQLKALQGAHAAYQRSLASLAAQDAQERLWAVMANAPDELVCPSWEEAQNIGGSSWHAQWVAFLPELNSSPVSDSGGCQFDISVGWSDRRFENEDAPVFEYTIRLPGS
;
A
#
# COMPACT_ATOMS: atom_id res chain seq x y z
N MET A 1 -21.59 13.38 -73.45
CA MET A 1 -22.08 12.69 -72.23
C MET A 1 -21.30 11.38 -72.04
N LYS A 2 -20.34 11.33 -71.10
CA LYS A 2 -19.61 10.10 -70.75
C LYS A 2 -20.35 9.42 -69.60
N LYS A 3 -20.99 8.28 -69.87
CA LYS A 3 -21.61 7.44 -68.83
C LYS A 3 -20.50 6.63 -68.16
N GLN A 4 -20.22 6.90 -66.89
CA GLN A 4 -19.32 6.09 -66.07
C GLN A 4 -20.11 4.90 -65.53
N CYS A 5 -19.77 3.69 -65.97
CA CYS A 5 -20.28 2.45 -65.37
C CYS A 5 -19.45 2.13 -64.12
N HIS A 6 -20.05 2.26 -62.94
CA HIS A 6 -19.50 1.70 -61.71
C HIS A 6 -19.78 0.20 -61.68
N LEU A 7 -18.79 -0.61 -62.05
CA LEU A 7 -18.80 -2.05 -61.83
C LEU A 7 -18.67 -2.33 -60.32
N PRO A 8 -19.59 -3.10 -59.71
CA PRO A 8 -19.46 -3.49 -58.32
C PRO A 8 -18.21 -4.35 -58.14
N LYS A 9 -17.34 -3.98 -57.19
CA LYS A 9 -16.19 -4.80 -56.79
C LYS A 9 -16.70 -6.13 -56.24
N ALA A 10 -16.21 -7.25 -56.78
CA ALA A 10 -16.50 -8.57 -56.25
C ALA A 10 -15.96 -8.66 -54.81
N GLN A 11 -16.87 -8.93 -53.86
CA GLN A 11 -16.53 -9.09 -52.46
C GLN A 11 -15.93 -10.49 -52.28
N ALA A 12 -14.61 -10.57 -52.12
CA ALA A 12 -13.94 -11.81 -51.73
C ALA A 12 -14.38 -12.14 -50.29
N GLY A 13 -15.14 -13.22 -50.12
CA GLY A 13 -15.58 -13.68 -48.80
C GLY A 13 -14.40 -14.06 -47.92
N PHE A 14 -14.55 -13.87 -46.60
CA PHE A 14 -13.58 -14.27 -45.58
C PHE A 14 -13.27 -15.78 -45.70
N THR A 15 -11.99 -16.14 -45.65
CA THR A 15 -11.60 -17.56 -45.58
C THR A 15 -11.71 -18.07 -44.14
N LEU A 16 -11.98 -19.37 -43.93
CA LEU A 16 -12.04 -19.97 -42.57
C LEU A 16 -10.71 -19.80 -41.81
N ILE A 17 -9.59 -19.82 -42.54
CA ILE A 17 -8.25 -19.62 -42.00
C ILE A 17 -8.09 -18.18 -41.47
N GLU A 18 -8.65 -17.19 -42.17
CA GLU A 18 -8.58 -15.78 -41.75
C GLU A 18 -9.33 -15.54 -40.44
N ALA A 19 -10.51 -16.14 -40.27
CA ALA A 19 -11.27 -16.09 -39.02
C ALA A 19 -10.52 -16.78 -37.86
N LEU A 20 -9.87 -17.93 -38.11
CA LEU A 20 -9.06 -18.64 -37.10
C LEU A 20 -7.84 -17.83 -36.68
N VAL A 21 -7.15 -17.20 -37.62
CA VAL A 21 -6.01 -16.32 -37.32
C VAL A 21 -6.47 -15.09 -36.53
N ALA A 22 -7.61 -14.48 -36.89
CA ALA A 22 -8.17 -13.36 -36.14
C ALA A 22 -8.50 -13.74 -34.68
N LEU A 23 -9.13 -14.90 -34.45
CA LEU A 23 -9.40 -15.41 -33.10
C LEU A 23 -8.12 -15.74 -32.33
N LEU A 24 -7.09 -16.26 -33.00
CA LEU A 24 -5.79 -16.51 -32.38
C LEU A 24 -5.14 -15.21 -31.90
N VAL A 25 -5.07 -14.19 -32.76
CA VAL A 25 -4.50 -12.89 -32.40
C VAL A 25 -5.30 -12.22 -31.29
N LEU A 26 -6.64 -12.27 -31.35
CA LEU A 26 -7.52 -11.73 -30.33
C LEU A 26 -7.30 -12.42 -28.98
N SER A 27 -7.22 -13.76 -28.96
CA SER A 27 -7.04 -14.50 -27.71
C SER A 27 -5.70 -14.20 -27.04
N ILE A 28 -4.62 -14.09 -27.82
CA ILE A 28 -3.30 -13.65 -27.32
C ILE A 28 -3.39 -12.21 -26.76
N GLY A 29 -4.06 -11.30 -27.47
CA GLY A 29 -4.27 -9.92 -27.02
C GLY A 29 -5.04 -9.84 -25.69
N MET A 30 -6.08 -10.65 -25.53
CA MET A 30 -6.90 -10.68 -24.31
C MET A 30 -6.11 -11.23 -23.11
N LEU A 31 -5.25 -12.24 -23.31
CA LEU A 31 -4.34 -12.73 -22.27
C LEU A 31 -3.37 -11.65 -21.81
N GLY A 32 -2.86 -10.83 -22.74
CA GLY A 32 -2.02 -9.68 -22.41
C GLY A 32 -2.72 -8.67 -21.48
N VAL A 33 -3.98 -8.34 -21.77
CA VAL A 33 -4.80 -7.45 -20.93
C VAL A 33 -5.06 -8.06 -19.55
N ALA A 34 -5.36 -9.36 -19.47
CA ALA A 34 -5.58 -10.04 -18.19
C ALA A 34 -4.35 -9.96 -17.29
N VAL A 35 -3.14 -10.15 -17.84
CA VAL A 35 -1.88 -10.00 -17.07
C VAL A 35 -1.71 -8.56 -16.58
N MET A 36 -2.01 -7.56 -17.41
CA MET A 36 -1.95 -6.15 -16.98
C MET A 36 -2.92 -5.86 -15.84
N GLN A 37 -4.14 -6.40 -15.89
CA GLN A 37 -5.12 -6.26 -14.82
C GLN A 37 -4.64 -6.90 -13.52
N LEU A 38 -4.05 -8.09 -13.57
CA LEU A 38 -3.47 -8.74 -12.40
C LEU A 38 -2.35 -7.90 -11.78
N LYS A 39 -1.45 -7.35 -12.60
CA LYS A 39 -0.38 -6.45 -12.13
C LYS A 39 -0.95 -5.17 -11.50
N ALA A 40 -1.98 -4.58 -12.11
CA ALA A 40 -2.65 -3.40 -11.55
C ALA A 40 -3.26 -3.71 -10.17
N LEU A 41 -3.91 -4.86 -10.02
CA LEU A 41 -4.48 -5.30 -8.73
C LEU A 41 -3.39 -5.52 -7.68
N GLN A 42 -2.28 -6.15 -8.05
CA GLN A 42 -1.13 -6.32 -7.15
C GLN A 42 -0.57 -4.98 -6.67
N GLY A 43 -0.40 -4.02 -7.59
CA GLY A 43 0.06 -2.67 -7.27
C GLY A 43 -0.91 -1.92 -6.35
N ALA A 44 -2.22 -2.01 -6.63
CA ALA A 44 -3.25 -1.42 -5.78
C ALA A 44 -3.24 -2.00 -4.36
N HIS A 45 -3.07 -3.31 -4.23
CA HIS A 45 -2.99 -3.95 -2.91
C HIS A 45 -1.73 -3.54 -2.13
N ALA A 46 -0.58 -3.41 -2.80
CA ALA A 46 0.63 -2.91 -2.16
C ALA A 46 0.50 -1.43 -1.75
N ALA A 47 -0.14 -0.59 -2.57
CA ALA A 47 -0.44 0.79 -2.20
C ALA A 47 -1.39 0.87 -0.99
N TYR A 48 -2.40 0.00 -0.95
CA TYR A 48 -3.33 -0.10 0.19
C TYR A 48 -2.61 -0.45 1.50
N GLN A 49 -1.70 -1.42 1.50
CA GLN A 49 -0.91 -1.75 2.70
C GLN A 49 -0.01 -0.59 3.15
N ARG A 50 0.59 0.16 2.22
CA ARG A 50 1.36 1.37 2.57
C ARG A 50 0.48 2.45 3.23
N SER A 51 -0.74 2.64 2.73
CA SER A 51 -1.69 3.55 3.37
C SER A 51 -2.06 3.08 4.78
N LEU A 52 -2.29 1.77 4.97
CA LEU A 52 -2.56 1.21 6.30
C LEU A 52 -1.38 1.40 7.26
N ALA A 53 -0.15 1.22 6.81
CA ALA A 53 1.03 1.46 7.64
C ALA A 53 1.19 2.94 8.04
N SER A 54 0.90 3.87 7.12
CA SER A 54 0.84 5.30 7.45
C SER A 54 -0.21 5.58 8.53
N LEU A 55 -1.40 4.97 8.42
CA LEU A 55 -2.44 5.11 9.43
C LEU A 55 -2.02 4.49 10.77
N ALA A 56 -1.32 3.36 10.76
CA ALA A 56 -0.80 2.72 11.96
C ALA A 56 0.26 3.61 12.66
N ALA A 57 1.13 4.27 11.91
CA ALA A 57 2.10 5.22 12.45
C ALA A 57 1.39 6.43 13.09
N GLN A 58 0.38 6.98 12.41
CA GLN A 58 -0.43 8.09 12.94
C GLN A 58 -1.22 7.69 14.19
N ASP A 59 -1.74 6.46 14.25
CA ASP A 59 -2.42 5.92 15.44
C ASP A 59 -1.45 5.81 16.63
N ALA A 60 -0.21 5.35 16.40
CA ALA A 60 0.82 5.32 17.44
C ALA A 60 1.16 6.74 17.95
N GLN A 61 1.26 7.71 17.04
CA GLN A 61 1.47 9.12 17.36
C GLN A 61 0.35 9.69 18.22
N GLU A 62 -0.90 9.46 17.82
CA GLU A 62 -2.07 9.98 18.53
C GLU A 62 -2.17 9.41 19.93
N ARG A 63 -1.85 8.11 20.11
CA ARG A 63 -1.82 7.51 21.45
C ARG A 63 -0.74 8.13 22.34
N LEU A 64 0.41 8.49 21.78
CA LEU A 64 1.48 9.20 22.51
C LEU A 64 1.02 10.60 22.94
N TRP A 65 0.31 11.32 22.07
CA TRP A 65 -0.29 12.62 22.39
C TRP A 65 -1.39 12.50 23.43
N ALA A 66 -2.21 11.44 23.36
CA ALA A 66 -3.25 11.18 24.33
C ALA A 66 -2.68 10.97 25.73
N VAL A 67 -1.52 10.30 25.87
CA VAL A 67 -0.87 10.15 27.18
C VAL A 67 -0.43 11.51 27.74
N MET A 68 0.18 12.36 26.91
CA MET A 68 0.50 13.73 27.35
C MET A 68 -0.72 14.55 27.74
N ALA A 69 -1.80 14.45 26.98
CA ALA A 69 -3.02 15.22 27.22
C ALA A 69 -3.76 14.81 28.51
N ASN A 70 -3.54 13.59 29.00
CA ASN A 70 -4.11 13.10 30.25
C ASN A 70 -3.26 13.44 31.49
N ALA A 71 -2.14 14.13 31.33
CA ALA A 71 -1.32 14.56 32.46
C ALA A 71 -2.06 15.63 33.31
N PRO A 72 -2.05 15.51 34.65
CA PRO A 72 -2.97 16.26 35.51
C PRO A 72 -2.65 17.75 35.69
N ASP A 73 -1.39 18.19 35.53
CA ASP A 73 -0.97 19.56 35.86
C ASP A 73 -0.24 20.30 34.73
N GLU A 74 0.45 19.60 33.81
CA GLU A 74 1.24 20.23 32.73
C GLU A 74 1.47 19.25 31.57
N LEU A 75 1.76 19.76 30.37
CA LEU A 75 2.23 18.97 29.22
C LEU A 75 3.61 18.37 29.53
N VAL A 76 3.61 17.30 30.31
CA VAL A 76 4.80 16.55 30.70
C VAL A 76 5.05 15.45 29.68
N CYS A 77 6.31 15.32 29.29
CA CYS A 77 6.76 14.25 28.42
C CYS A 77 6.50 12.89 29.07
N PRO A 78 5.90 11.92 28.36
CA PRO A 78 5.73 10.59 28.89
C PRO A 78 7.10 9.97 29.15
N SER A 79 7.20 9.20 30.23
CA SER A 79 8.36 8.35 30.46
C SER A 79 8.47 7.30 29.36
N TRP A 80 9.68 6.77 29.13
CA TRP A 80 9.87 5.66 28.18
C TRP A 80 8.95 4.47 28.50
N GLU A 81 8.73 4.16 29.78
CA GLU A 81 7.87 3.04 30.19
C GLU A 81 6.40 3.29 29.80
N GLU A 82 5.91 4.51 29.92
CA GLU A 82 4.57 4.89 29.44
C GLU A 82 4.49 4.87 27.91
N ALA A 83 5.49 5.41 27.22
CA ALA A 83 5.55 5.47 25.76
C ALA A 83 5.67 4.07 25.11
N GLN A 84 6.39 3.13 25.74
CA GLN A 84 6.51 1.76 25.26
C GLN A 84 5.20 0.98 25.44
N ASN A 85 4.47 1.22 26.53
CA ASN A 85 3.19 0.56 26.80
C ASN A 85 2.07 0.99 25.83
N ILE A 86 2.17 2.20 25.27
CA ILE A 86 1.30 2.66 24.17
C ILE A 86 1.49 1.81 22.90
N GLY A 87 2.73 1.39 22.64
CA GLY A 87 3.13 0.67 21.44
C GLY A 87 3.04 -0.86 21.49
N GLY A 88 3.07 -1.46 22.70
CA GLY A 88 3.52 -2.86 22.84
C GLY A 88 2.49 -3.98 22.62
N SER A 89 1.20 -3.82 22.91
CA SER A 89 0.23 -4.94 22.78
C SER A 89 -1.10 -4.58 22.13
N SER A 90 -1.73 -3.47 22.50
CA SER A 90 -3.02 -3.08 21.92
C SER A 90 -2.88 -2.53 20.50
N TRP A 91 -1.83 -1.73 20.24
CA TRP A 91 -1.56 -1.20 18.90
C TRP A 91 -1.21 -2.34 17.93
N HIS A 92 -0.26 -3.19 18.32
CA HIS A 92 0.14 -4.32 17.48
C HIS A 92 -1.04 -5.27 17.21
N ALA A 93 -1.84 -5.61 18.23
CA ALA A 93 -3.02 -6.46 18.05
C ALA A 93 -4.07 -5.85 17.10
N GLN A 94 -4.17 -4.52 17.02
CA GLN A 94 -5.07 -3.84 16.11
C GLN A 94 -4.58 -3.89 14.65
N TRP A 95 -3.26 -3.79 14.44
CA TRP A 95 -2.69 -3.60 13.10
C TRP A 95 -2.10 -4.87 12.47
N VAL A 96 -1.70 -5.87 13.24
CA VAL A 96 -1.05 -7.10 12.74
C VAL A 96 -1.93 -7.91 11.78
N ALA A 97 -3.26 -7.80 11.91
CA ALA A 97 -4.19 -8.46 10.98
C ALA A 97 -4.16 -7.86 9.56
N PHE A 98 -3.75 -6.61 9.44
CA PHE A 98 -3.69 -5.86 8.17
C PHE A 98 -2.28 -5.77 7.60
N LEU A 99 -1.28 -5.83 8.48
CA LEU A 99 0.14 -5.74 8.18
C LEU A 99 0.84 -7.02 8.68
N PRO A 100 0.98 -8.05 7.82
CA PRO A 100 1.71 -9.26 8.18
C PRO A 100 3.15 -8.95 8.57
N GLU A 101 3.67 -9.66 9.58
CA GLU A 101 5.06 -9.48 10.06
C GLU A 101 5.36 -8.06 10.54
N LEU A 102 4.33 -7.36 11.04
CA LEU A 102 4.46 -6.07 11.71
C LEU A 102 5.43 -6.17 12.91
N ASN A 103 6.21 -5.12 13.14
CA ASN A 103 7.00 -4.99 14.36
C ASN A 103 6.11 -4.96 15.63
N SER A 104 6.61 -5.53 16.73
CA SER A 104 5.85 -5.67 17.99
C SER A 104 5.58 -4.34 18.70
N SER A 105 6.46 -3.35 18.53
CA SER A 105 6.31 -2.00 19.06
C SER A 105 6.74 -0.98 18.02
N PRO A 106 5.93 0.06 17.76
CA PRO A 106 6.27 1.11 16.82
C PRO A 106 7.14 2.20 17.46
N VAL A 107 7.13 2.37 18.78
CA VAL A 107 7.80 3.51 19.44
C VAL A 107 9.20 3.13 19.91
N SER A 108 10.18 4.00 19.63
CA SER A 108 11.53 4.01 20.20
C SER A 108 11.88 5.40 20.76
N ASP A 109 12.68 5.44 21.81
CA ASP A 109 13.12 6.68 22.47
C ASP A 109 14.36 7.28 21.79
N SER A 110 14.29 8.55 21.39
CA SER A 110 15.44 9.35 20.91
C SER A 110 15.95 10.36 21.94
N GLY A 111 15.36 10.39 23.13
CA GLY A 111 15.74 11.28 24.22
C GLY A 111 15.19 12.70 24.05
N GLY A 112 15.20 13.49 25.13
CA GLY A 112 14.80 14.90 25.07
C GLY A 112 13.36 15.13 24.61
N CYS A 113 12.44 14.22 25.00
CA CYS A 113 11.02 14.24 24.62
C CYS A 113 10.78 14.04 23.11
N GLN A 114 11.69 13.30 22.47
CA GLN A 114 11.58 12.90 21.07
C GLN A 114 11.40 11.38 21.01
N PHE A 115 10.46 10.95 20.18
CA PHE A 115 10.13 9.56 19.97
C PHE A 115 10.12 9.29 18.47
N ASP A 116 10.72 8.17 18.09
CA ASP A 116 10.70 7.70 16.72
C ASP A 116 9.66 6.58 16.59
N ILE A 117 8.76 6.74 15.63
CA ILE A 117 7.70 5.80 15.33
C ILE A 117 8.12 5.06 14.06
N SER A 118 8.49 3.80 14.20
CA SER A 118 8.85 2.91 13.09
C SER A 118 7.74 1.89 12.84
N VAL A 119 7.26 1.83 11.61
CA VAL A 119 6.28 0.82 11.16
C VAL A 119 6.91 0.03 10.04
N GLY A 120 7.26 -1.22 10.33
CA GLY A 120 7.82 -2.16 9.35
C GLY A 120 6.89 -3.36 9.21
N TRP A 121 6.56 -3.72 7.97
CA TRP A 121 5.82 -4.95 7.66
C TRP A 121 6.45 -5.64 6.46
N SER A 122 6.27 -6.95 6.33
CA SER A 122 6.76 -7.67 5.15
C SER A 122 5.66 -7.88 4.12
N ASP A 123 6.06 -7.82 2.86
CA ASP A 123 5.21 -8.20 1.74
C ASP A 123 5.94 -9.26 0.91
N ARG A 124 5.46 -10.50 1.00
CA ARG A 124 6.08 -11.68 0.34
C ARG A 124 6.13 -11.58 -1.19
N ARG A 125 5.43 -10.61 -1.79
CA ARG A 125 5.55 -10.31 -3.23
C ARG A 125 6.87 -9.61 -3.58
N PHE A 126 7.57 -9.08 -2.58
CA PHE A 126 8.85 -8.40 -2.67
C PHE A 126 9.92 -9.15 -1.86
N GLU A 127 9.98 -10.50 -1.98
CA GLU A 127 10.87 -11.42 -1.22
C GLU A 127 12.38 -11.11 -1.24
N ASN A 128 12.84 -10.06 -1.93
CA ASN A 128 14.24 -9.64 -2.03
C ASN A 128 14.50 -8.16 -1.67
N GLU A 129 13.49 -7.43 -1.19
CA GLU A 129 13.67 -6.08 -0.64
C GLU A 129 13.54 -6.16 0.89
N ASP A 130 14.41 -5.44 1.61
CA ASP A 130 14.22 -5.23 3.04
C ASP A 130 12.77 -4.79 3.30
N ALA A 131 12.16 -5.31 4.37
CA ALA A 131 10.77 -4.98 4.70
C ALA A 131 10.57 -3.46 4.62
N PRO A 132 9.54 -2.95 3.91
CA PRO A 132 9.33 -1.52 3.80
C PRO A 132 9.13 -0.92 5.20
N VAL A 133 10.14 -0.20 5.70
CA VAL A 133 10.11 0.52 6.97
C VAL A 133 9.70 1.96 6.72
N PHE A 134 8.64 2.38 7.40
CA PHE A 134 8.21 3.77 7.45
C PHE A 134 8.61 4.33 8.81
N GLU A 135 9.49 5.32 8.80
CA GLU A 135 9.98 5.99 9.99
C GLU A 135 9.38 7.39 10.09
N TYR A 136 8.79 7.68 11.25
CA TYR A 136 8.15 8.94 11.57
C TYR A 136 8.71 9.45 12.89
N THR A 137 9.57 10.45 12.82
CA THR A 137 10.11 11.11 14.01
C THR A 137 9.13 12.15 14.51
N ILE A 138 8.75 12.06 15.78
CA ILE A 138 7.96 13.09 16.43
C ILE A 138 8.69 13.65 17.65
N ARG A 139 8.71 14.97 17.74
CA ARG A 139 9.10 15.69 18.94
C ARG A 139 7.86 16.22 19.63
N LEU A 140 7.68 15.84 20.87
CA LEU A 140 6.55 16.29 21.68
C LEU A 140 6.86 17.66 22.30
N PRO A 141 5.86 18.55 22.43
CA PRO A 141 6.04 19.82 23.11
C PRO A 141 6.11 19.59 24.62
N GLY A 142 7.32 19.54 25.16
CA GLY A 142 7.60 19.46 26.58
C GLY A 142 9.11 19.59 26.78
N SER A 143 9.57 20.80 27.09
CA SER A 143 10.98 21.08 27.41
C SER A 143 11.04 22.11 28.53
#